data_AF-A0A3B8HHM0-F1
#
_entry.id   AF-A0A3B8HHM0-F1
#
_cell.length_a   1.000
_cell.length_b   1.000
_cell.length_c   1.000
_cell.angle_alpha   90.00
_cell.angle_beta   90.00
_cell.angle_gamma   90.00
#
_symmetry.space_group_name_H-M   'P 1'
#
loop_
_entity.id
_entity.type
_entity.pdbx_description
1 polymer ?
#
loop_
_entity_poly.entity_id
_entity_poly.type
_entity_poly.pdbx_seq_one_letter_code
_entity_poly.pdbx_strand_id
1 'polypeptide(L)'
;GRFGYWMEYFDRCVKCYGCRNICPMCFCKECALEETDLIQTAVLPTENPIFHLTRAVHMAGRCIDCGLCEEACPADIPLRALYKKVADILASETGYRPGFNPDQKSPLNIIETSSTAE
;
A
#
# COMPACT_ATOMS: atom_id res chain seq x y z
N GLY A 1 -19.84 6.73 9.56
CA GLY A 1 -19.77 5.67 8.53
C GLY A 1 -18.33 5.23 8.32
N ARG A 2 -18.07 4.13 7.59
CA ARG A 2 -16.71 3.57 7.44
C ARG A 2 -15.68 4.55 6.86
N PHE A 3 -16.10 5.41 5.94
CA PHE A 3 -15.24 6.46 5.38
C PHE A 3 -14.78 7.46 6.45
N GLY A 4 -15.71 8.00 7.24
CA GLY A 4 -15.39 8.95 8.32
C GLY A 4 -14.44 8.36 9.37
N TYR A 5 -14.63 7.08 9.74
CA TYR A 5 -13.73 6.37 10.64
C TYR A 5 -12.27 6.40 10.15
N TRP A 6 -12.04 6.14 8.86
CA TRP A 6 -10.68 6.17 8.32
C TRP A 6 -10.12 7.59 8.20
N MET A 7 -10.96 8.57 7.86
CA MET A 7 -10.54 9.98 7.81
C MET A 7 -10.05 10.46 9.18
N GLU A 8 -10.74 10.13 10.28
CA GLU A 8 -10.31 10.47 11.64
C GLU A 8 -8.90 9.96 11.97
N TYR A 9 -8.55 8.75 11.54
CA TYR A 9 -7.19 8.22 11.71
C TYR A 9 -6.19 8.87 10.76
N PHE A 10 -6.53 9.03 9.48
CA PHE A 10 -5.63 9.59 8.49
C PHE A 10 -5.29 11.05 8.80
N ASP A 11 -6.20 11.83 9.37
CA ASP A 11 -5.98 13.23 9.77
C ASP A 11 -4.92 13.41 10.86
N ARG A 12 -4.55 12.33 11.56
CA ARG A 12 -3.43 12.30 12.50
C ARG A 12 -2.06 12.12 11.82
N CYS A 13 -2.03 11.83 10.51
CA CYS A 13 -0.81 11.52 9.78
C CYS A 13 0.08 12.76 9.61
N VAL A 14 1.29 12.68 10.18
CA VAL A 14 2.34 13.71 10.07
C VAL A 14 3.31 13.48 8.91
N LYS A 15 2.96 12.59 7.97
CA LYS A 15 3.76 12.26 6.78
C LYS A 15 5.25 11.99 7.08
N CYS A 16 5.54 11.32 8.20
CA CYS A 16 6.91 11.00 8.61
C CYS A 16 7.57 9.88 7.79
N TYR A 17 6.82 9.23 6.90
CA TYR A 17 7.23 8.07 6.10
C TYR A 17 7.73 6.86 6.91
N GLY A 18 7.63 6.85 8.25
CA GLY A 18 8.11 5.75 9.10
C GLY A 18 7.50 4.42 8.71
N CYS A 19 6.18 4.39 8.48
CA CYS A 19 5.50 3.21 8.00
C CYS A 19 6.05 2.70 6.66
N ARG A 20 6.56 3.57 5.78
CA ARG A 20 7.11 3.21 4.45
C ARG A 20 8.51 2.65 4.61
N ASN A 21 9.35 3.38 5.34
CA ASN A 21 10.77 3.08 5.49
C ASN A 21 11.00 1.78 6.27
N ILE A 22 10.10 1.42 7.19
CA ILE A 22 10.17 0.14 7.91
C ILE A 22 9.69 -1.07 7.08
N CYS A 23 8.97 -0.84 5.98
CA CYS A 23 8.29 -1.91 5.27
C CYS A 23 9.28 -2.71 4.41
N PRO A 24 9.42 -4.04 4.61
CA PRO A 24 10.36 -4.87 3.83
C PRO A 24 9.98 -4.98 2.35
N MET A 25 8.74 -4.63 1.99
CA MET A 25 8.22 -4.68 0.63
C MET A 25 8.34 -3.34 -0.13
N CYS A 26 8.83 -2.29 0.53
CA CYS A 26 9.04 -0.97 -0.06
C CYS A 26 10.50 -0.79 -0.49
N PHE A 27 10.88 -1.44 -1.60
CA PHE A 27 12.25 -1.42 -2.15
C PHE A 27 12.36 -0.70 -3.52
N CYS A 28 11.32 0.05 -3.92
CA CYS A 28 11.34 0.80 -5.17
C CYS A 28 12.44 1.86 -5.18
N LYS A 29 13.11 2.04 -6.32
CA LYS A 29 14.12 3.11 -6.51
C LYS A 29 13.48 4.50 -6.49
N GLU A 30 12.28 4.59 -7.08
CA GLU A 30 11.48 5.80 -7.19
C GLU A 30 10.12 5.53 -6.55
N CYS A 31 9.63 6.45 -5.73
CA CYS A 31 8.41 6.26 -4.96
C CYS A 31 7.39 7.35 -5.30
N ALA A 32 6.18 6.95 -5.73
CA ALA A 32 5.09 7.89 -5.98
C ALA A 32 4.69 8.73 -4.75
N LEU A 33 5.05 8.30 -3.54
CA LEU A 33 4.83 9.07 -2.31
C LEU A 33 5.81 10.24 -2.13
N GLU A 34 6.89 10.28 -2.92
CA GLU A 34 7.88 11.36 -2.95
C GLU A 34 7.77 12.23 -4.21
N GLU A 35 6.89 11.86 -5.14
CA GLU A 35 6.69 12.59 -6.39
C GLU A 35 5.68 13.72 -6.18
N THR A 36 6.15 14.96 -6.29
CA THR A 36 5.36 16.14 -5.87
C THR A 36 4.17 16.40 -6.80
N ASP A 37 4.26 15.95 -8.06
CA ASP A 37 3.18 16.02 -9.04
C ASP A 37 2.04 15.02 -8.74
N LEU A 38 2.31 13.98 -7.93
CA LEU A 38 1.33 12.95 -7.57
C LEU A 38 0.81 13.14 -6.14
N ILE A 39 1.69 13.50 -5.22
CA ILE A 39 1.42 13.63 -3.79
C ILE A 39 2.17 14.84 -3.27
N GLN A 40 1.48 15.81 -2.66
CA GLN A 40 2.17 16.98 -2.12
C GLN A 40 3.20 16.59 -1.06
N THR A 41 4.46 16.97 -1.29
CA THR A 41 5.55 16.80 -0.33
C THR A 41 5.66 18.03 0.56
N ALA A 42 6.18 17.88 1.79
CA ALA A 42 6.38 18.97 2.76
C ALA A 42 5.14 19.79 3.18
N VAL A 43 3.92 19.39 2.82
CA VAL A 43 2.66 20.02 3.27
C VAL A 43 2.03 19.23 4.43
N LEU A 44 1.65 19.95 5.49
CA LEU A 44 0.85 19.47 6.62
C LEU A 44 -0.40 20.36 6.82
N PRO A 45 -1.58 19.78 7.13
CA PRO A 45 -1.84 18.34 7.29
C PRO A 45 -1.72 17.57 5.97
N THR A 46 -1.59 16.25 6.06
CA THR A 46 -1.47 15.38 4.87
C THR A 46 -2.74 15.48 4.01
N GLU A 47 -2.59 15.33 2.69
CA GLU A 47 -3.72 15.28 1.73
C GLU A 47 -4.51 13.97 1.89
N ASN A 48 -5.26 13.85 2.97
CA ASN A 48 -6.04 12.66 3.24
C ASN A 48 -7.28 12.64 2.34
N PRO A 49 -7.65 11.45 1.82
CA PRO A 49 -7.05 10.14 2.06
C PRO A 49 -5.97 9.74 1.04
N ILE A 50 -5.58 10.63 0.13
CA ILE A 50 -4.79 10.31 -1.08
C ILE A 50 -3.46 9.63 -0.74
N PHE A 51 -2.66 10.16 0.20
CA PHE A 51 -1.40 9.53 0.61
C PHE A 51 -1.57 8.05 1.01
N HIS A 52 -2.57 7.78 1.85
CA HIS A 52 -2.83 6.44 2.39
C HIS A 52 -3.41 5.50 1.33
N LEU A 53 -4.26 5.99 0.43
CA LEU A 53 -4.83 5.21 -0.66
C LEU A 53 -3.80 4.87 -1.74
N THR A 54 -2.99 5.84 -2.18
CA THR A 54 -1.89 5.59 -3.14
C THR A 54 -0.99 4.49 -2.62
N ARG A 55 -0.62 4.56 -1.34
CA ARG A 55 0.17 3.51 -0.73
C ARG A 55 -0.57 2.17 -0.66
N ALA A 56 -1.84 2.15 -0.28
CA ALA A 56 -2.62 0.92 -0.21
C ALA A 56 -2.68 0.20 -1.56
N VAL A 57 -2.84 0.96 -2.66
CA VAL A 57 -2.79 0.44 -4.03
C VAL A 57 -1.41 -0.15 -4.35
N HIS A 58 -0.32 0.56 -4.02
CA HIS A 58 1.03 0.05 -4.27
C HIS A 58 1.35 -1.24 -3.49
N MET A 59 0.69 -1.44 -2.35
CA MET A 59 0.83 -2.64 -1.53
C MET A 59 -0.07 -3.79 -1.99
N ALA A 60 -0.99 -3.56 -2.93
CA ALA A 60 -1.80 -4.61 -3.53
C ALA A 60 -0.87 -5.67 -4.16
N GLY A 61 -1.01 -6.92 -3.71
CA GLY A 61 -0.18 -8.03 -4.17
C GLY A 61 1.29 -7.97 -3.72
N ARG A 62 1.64 -7.14 -2.74
CA ARG A 62 2.98 -7.09 -2.14
C ARG A 62 2.97 -7.25 -0.63
N CYS A 63 1.92 -6.77 0.05
CA CYS A 63 1.84 -6.84 1.51
C CYS A 63 1.89 -8.29 2.02
N ILE A 64 2.83 -8.57 2.93
CA ILE A 64 3.00 -9.88 3.59
C ILE A 64 2.41 -9.92 5.01
N ASP A 65 1.58 -8.93 5.37
CA ASP A 65 0.91 -8.81 6.68
C ASP A 65 1.85 -8.85 7.92
N CYS A 66 3.07 -8.29 7.81
CA CYS A 66 4.04 -8.28 8.91
C CYS A 66 3.72 -7.30 10.06
N GLY A 67 2.83 -6.32 9.85
CA GLY A 67 2.42 -5.36 10.90
C GLY A 67 3.38 -4.20 11.19
N LEU A 68 4.63 -4.23 10.70
CA LEU A 68 5.64 -3.20 10.97
C LEU A 68 5.19 -1.77 10.63
N CYS A 69 4.36 -1.59 9.61
CA CYS A 69 3.84 -0.28 9.23
C CYS A 69 2.98 0.38 10.32
N GLU A 70 2.26 -0.41 11.10
CA GLU A 70 1.43 0.06 12.22
C GLU A 70 2.29 0.28 13.45
N GLU A 71 3.20 -0.65 13.75
CA GLU A 71 4.15 -0.54 14.86
C GLU A 71 5.05 0.71 14.75
N ALA A 72 5.50 1.05 13.55
CA ALA A 72 6.33 2.22 13.32
C ALA A 72 5.54 3.55 13.24
N CYS A 73 4.20 3.53 13.33
CA CYS A 73 3.39 4.73 13.16
C CYS A 73 3.33 5.53 14.48
N PRO A 74 3.92 6.73 14.56
CA PRO A 74 3.87 7.54 15.78
C PRO A 74 2.47 8.14 16.06
N ALA A 75 1.52 7.93 15.17
CA ALA A 75 0.15 8.44 15.23
C ALA A 75 -0.88 7.31 15.40
N ASP A 76 -0.45 6.09 15.75
CA ASP A 76 -1.31 4.92 15.99
C ASP A 76 -2.37 4.68 14.89
N ILE A 77 -2.01 4.93 13.63
CA ILE A 77 -2.89 4.69 12.50
C ILE A 77 -2.90 3.17 12.24
N PRO A 78 -4.07 2.50 12.18
CA PRO A 78 -4.17 1.06 12.02
C PRO A 78 -3.89 0.62 10.58
N LEU A 79 -2.69 0.93 10.08
CA LEU A 79 -2.28 0.73 8.69
C LEU A 79 -2.27 -0.74 8.30
N ARG A 80 -1.99 -1.65 9.24
CA ARG A 80 -2.02 -3.09 8.96
C ARG A 80 -3.42 -3.52 8.55
N ALA A 81 -4.46 -3.04 9.25
CA ALA A 81 -5.84 -3.37 8.93
C ALA A 81 -6.23 -2.94 7.51
N LEU A 82 -5.76 -1.76 7.07
CA LEU A 82 -5.97 -1.27 5.71
C LEU A 82 -5.31 -2.19 4.67
N TYR A 83 -4.01 -2.46 4.81
CA TYR A 83 -3.28 -3.25 3.82
C TYR A 83 -3.69 -4.71 3.81
N LYS A 84 -4.02 -5.28 4.98
CA LYS A 84 -4.61 -6.60 5.09
C LYS A 84 -5.93 -6.67 4.34
N LYS A 85 -6.80 -5.65 4.45
CA LYS A 85 -8.06 -5.63 3.69
C LYS A 85 -7.82 -5.61 2.18
N VAL A 86 -6.83 -4.85 1.70
CA VAL A 86 -6.44 -4.86 0.28
C VAL A 86 -5.94 -6.24 -0.15
N ALA A 87 -5.08 -6.88 0.65
CA ALA A 87 -4.57 -8.22 0.36
C ALA A 87 -5.70 -9.26 0.34
N ASP A 88 -6.65 -9.18 1.28
CA ASP A 88 -7.81 -10.07 1.35
C ASP A 88 -8.73 -9.89 0.14
N ILE A 89 -8.91 -8.66 -0.36
CA ILE A 89 -9.64 -8.41 -1.62
C ILE A 89 -8.91 -9.04 -2.80
N LEU A 90 -7.59 -8.82 -2.93
CA LEU A 90 -6.85 -9.41 -4.05
C LEU A 90 -6.90 -10.95 -4.00
N ALA A 91 -6.80 -11.53 -2.80
CA ALA A 91 -6.91 -12.96 -2.62
C ALA A 91 -8.31 -13.50 -2.96
N SER A 92 -9.40 -12.77 -2.66
CA SER A 92 -10.75 -13.21 -3.04
C SER A 92 -10.97 -13.20 -4.55
N GLU A 93 -10.40 -12.21 -5.25
CA GLU A 93 -10.58 -12.08 -6.70
C GLU A 93 -9.66 -12.99 -7.51
N THR A 94 -8.46 -13.29 -7.01
CA THR A 94 -7.41 -13.93 -7.81
C THR A 94 -6.81 -15.20 -7.20
N GLY A 95 -7.15 -15.51 -5.94
CA GLY A 95 -6.48 -16.58 -5.18
C GLY A 95 -5.02 -16.28 -4.83
N TYR A 96 -4.49 -15.10 -5.15
CA TYR A 96 -3.09 -14.75 -4.90
C TYR A 96 -2.87 -14.24 -3.48
N ARG A 97 -1.85 -14.81 -2.80
CA ARG A 97 -1.35 -14.30 -1.52
C ARG A 97 0.18 -14.14 -1.55
N PRO A 98 0.72 -12.93 -1.33
CA PRO A 98 2.16 -12.71 -1.32
C PRO A 98 2.88 -13.64 -0.35
N GLY A 99 3.90 -14.34 -0.84
CA GLY A 99 4.77 -15.21 -0.02
C GLY A 99 4.21 -16.61 0.32
N PHE A 100 2.98 -16.95 -0.07
CA PHE A 100 2.40 -18.28 0.23
C PHE A 100 2.83 -19.38 -0.75
N ASN A 101 3.06 -19.04 -2.02
CA ASN A 101 3.54 -19.96 -3.04
C ASN A 101 4.64 -19.25 -3.87
N PRO A 102 5.90 -19.73 -3.86
CA PRO A 102 7.00 -19.08 -4.57
C PRO A 102 6.85 -19.15 -6.11
N ASP A 103 6.12 -20.14 -6.63
CA ASP A 103 5.92 -20.32 -8.06
C ASP A 103 4.74 -19.49 -8.60
N GLN A 104 3.88 -18.98 -7.71
CA GLN A 104 2.74 -18.15 -8.08
C GLN A 104 3.17 -16.69 -8.28
N LYS A 105 3.02 -16.19 -9.51
CA LYS A 105 3.27 -14.78 -9.82
C LYS A 105 2.13 -13.88 -9.34
N SER A 106 2.46 -12.65 -8.96
CA SER A 106 1.46 -11.62 -8.66
C SER A 106 0.62 -11.32 -9.91
N PRO A 107 -0.72 -11.29 -9.79
CA PRO A 107 -1.62 -10.99 -10.92
C PRO A 107 -1.42 -9.57 -11.47
N LEU A 108 -0.83 -8.66 -10.69
CA LEU A 108 -0.55 -7.28 -11.11
C LEU A 108 0.76 -7.16 -11.92
N ASN A 109 1.51 -8.24 -12.08
CA ASN A 109 2.77 -8.29 -12.84
C ASN A 109 2.70 -9.24 -14.04
N ILE A 110 1.50 -9.72 -14.40
CA ILE A 110 1.29 -10.54 -15.59
C ILE A 110 1.02 -9.59 -16.75
N ILE A 111 1.97 -9.50 -17.67
CA ILE A 111 1.75 -8.85 -18.97
C ILE A 111 1.40 -9.99 -19.92
N GLU A 112 0.15 -10.07 -20.37
CA GLU A 112 -0.23 -10.95 -21.47
C GLU A 112 0.49 -10.45 -22.73
N THR A 113 1.63 -11.05 -23.05
CA THR A 113 2.20 -10.88 -24.39
C THR A 113 1.36 -11.72 -25.33
N SER A 114 0.49 -11.10 -26.13
CA SER A 114 -0.13 -11.77 -27.27
C SER A 114 0.97 -12.16 -28.27
N SER A 115 1.58 -13.31 -28.07
CA SER A 115 2.37 -14.00 -29.08
C SER A 115 1.40 -14.69 -30.02
N THR A 116 0.92 -13.95 -31.01
CA THR A 116 0.46 -14.48 -32.30
C THR A 116 0.95 -13.51 -33.37
N ALA A 117 2.21 -13.65 -33.74
CA ALA A 117 2.67 -13.33 -35.08
C ALA A 117 2.88 -14.70 -35.75
N GLU A 118 1.81 -15.21 -36.35
CA GLU A 118 1.91 -16.06 -37.55
C GLU A 118 1.86 -15.13 -38.77
#